data_AF-A0A7K2XTA2-F1
#
_entry.id   AF-A0A7K2XTA2-F1
#
_cell.length_a   1.000
_cell.length_b   1.000
_cell.length_c   1.000
_cell.angle_alpha   90.00
_cell.angle_beta   90.00
_cell.angle_gamma   90.00
#
_symmetry.space_group_name_H-M   'P 1'
#
loop_
_entity.id
_entity.type
_entity.pdbx_description
1 polymer ?
#
loop_
_entity_poly.entity_id
_entity_poly.type
_entity_poly.pdbx_seq_one_letter_code
_entity_poly.pdbx_strand_id
1 'polypeptide(L)' 'MEGRGRVTQPKCGAPTAKGGRCAKPAIMNSSRCQLHQGGWSSYGVAQRKKKDAEAKMKKLRKKK' A
#
# COMPACT_ATOMS: atom_id res chain seq x y z
N MET A 1 -25.72 2.60 -23.80
CA MET A 1 -24.56 1.94 -23.16
C MET A 1 -24.67 2.14 -21.66
N GLU A 2 -25.41 1.30 -20.94
CA GLU A 2 -25.55 1.45 -19.48
C GLU A 2 -25.27 0.13 -18.77
N GLY A 3 -23.99 -0.24 -18.77
CA GLY A 3 -23.49 -1.28 -17.88
C GLY A 3 -23.45 -0.75 -16.46
N ARG A 4 -24.53 -0.92 -15.70
CA ARG A 4 -24.53 -0.82 -14.23
C ARG A 4 -23.72 -1.99 -13.67
N GLY A 5 -22.41 -1.92 -13.85
CA GLY A 5 -21.46 -2.78 -13.17
C GLY A 5 -21.56 -2.47 -11.68
N ARG A 6 -22.05 -3.43 -10.91
CA ARG A 6 -21.96 -3.44 -9.44
C ARG A 6 -20.50 -3.15 -9.09
N VAL A 7 -20.17 -1.90 -8.72
CA VAL A 7 -18.82 -1.51 -8.31
C VAL A 7 -18.53 -2.22 -6.99
N THR A 8 -18.07 -3.45 -7.11
CA THR A 8 -17.64 -4.25 -5.98
C THR A 8 -16.37 -3.58 -5.50
N GLN A 9 -16.48 -2.84 -4.39
CA GLN A 9 -15.38 -2.06 -3.85
C GLN A 9 -14.19 -3.02 -3.62
N PRO A 10 -13.03 -2.78 -4.26
CA PRO A 10 -11.90 -3.70 -4.16
C PRO A 10 -11.46 -3.79 -2.70
N LYS A 11 -10.99 -4.96 -2.26
CA LYS A 11 -10.47 -5.13 -0.90
C LYS A 11 -9.01 -4.67 -0.83
N CYS A 12 -8.60 -4.13 0.32
CA CYS A 12 -7.26 -3.60 0.52
C CYS A 12 -6.14 -4.64 0.35
N GLY A 13 -6.37 -5.88 0.80
CA GLY A 13 -5.43 -6.99 0.68
C GLY A 13 -4.05 -6.76 1.32
N ALA A 14 -3.87 -5.70 2.12
CA ALA A 14 -2.57 -5.41 2.73
C ALA A 14 -2.25 -6.44 3.82
N PRO A 15 -0.98 -6.88 3.92
CA PRO A 15 -0.56 -7.73 5.03
C PRO A 15 -0.71 -6.94 6.33
N THR A 16 -1.42 -7.52 7.27
CA THR A 16 -1.61 -6.98 8.61
C THR A 16 -0.49 -7.44 9.52
N ALA A 17 -0.25 -6.72 10.62
CA ALA A 17 0.75 -7.10 11.62
C ALA A 17 0.48 -8.49 12.24
N LYS A 18 -0.77 -8.97 12.20
CA LYS A 18 -1.19 -10.28 12.71
C LYS A 18 -1.04 -11.42 11.67
N GLY A 19 -0.39 -11.18 10.53
CA GLY A 19 -0.13 -12.19 9.50
C GLY A 19 -1.26 -12.44 8.51
N GLY A 20 -2.44 -11.84 8.69
CA GLY A 20 -3.57 -11.94 7.75
C GLY A 20 -3.58 -10.86 6.66
N ARG A 21 -4.45 -11.00 5.66
CA ARG A 21 -4.73 -9.95 4.65
C ARG A 21 -5.88 -9.05 5.09
N CYS A 22 -5.75 -7.75 4.85
CA CYS A 22 -6.79 -6.78 5.16
C CYS A 22 -8.02 -6.97 4.24
N ALA A 23 -9.15 -7.34 4.85
CA ALA A 23 -10.43 -7.48 4.16
C ALA A 23 -11.22 -6.16 4.07
N LYS A 24 -10.73 -5.07 4.68
CA LYS A 24 -11.39 -3.77 4.61
C LYS A 24 -11.46 -3.29 3.17
N PRO A 25 -12.53 -2.57 2.80
CA PRO A 25 -12.66 -2.08 1.46
C PRO A 25 -11.60 -1.00 1.21
N ALA A 26 -11.02 -1.05 0.03
CA ALA A 26 -10.05 -0.08 -0.43
C ALA A 26 -10.77 1.19 -0.86
N ILE A 27 -10.07 2.31 -0.75
CA ILE A 27 -10.61 3.60 -1.17
C ILE A 27 -10.80 3.56 -2.70
N MET A 28 -11.87 4.18 -3.22
CA MET A 28 -12.06 4.30 -4.66
C MET A 28 -10.82 4.89 -5.31
N ASN A 29 -10.35 4.27 -6.40
CA ASN A 29 -9.10 4.58 -7.09
C ASN A 29 -7.80 4.26 -6.32
N SER A 30 -7.88 3.50 -5.21
CA SER A 30 -6.70 2.99 -4.50
C SER A 30 -6.79 1.49 -4.30
N SER A 31 -5.66 0.79 -4.38
CA SER A 31 -5.58 -0.63 -4.01
C SER A 31 -5.55 -0.86 -2.50
N ARG A 32 -5.55 0.20 -1.68
CA ARG A 32 -5.39 0.12 -0.22
C ARG A 32 -6.53 0.86 0.52
N CYS A 33 -6.85 0.40 1.73
CA CYS A 33 -7.80 1.10 2.61
C CYS A 33 -7.12 2.25 3.35
N GLN A 34 -7.91 3.14 3.95
CA GLN A 34 -7.43 4.31 4.69
C GLN A 34 -6.44 3.98 5.81
N LEU A 35 -6.55 2.78 6.42
CA LEU A 35 -5.61 2.31 7.45
C LEU A 35 -4.26 1.84 6.88
N HIS A 36 -4.20 1.51 5.60
CA HIS A 36 -3.00 1.01 4.90
C HIS A 36 -2.48 1.97 3.83
N GLN A 37 -3.16 3.10 3.63
CA GLN A 37 -2.76 4.18 2.75
C GLN A 37 -2.09 5.28 3.59
N GLY A 38 -1.11 5.97 3.01
CA GLY A 38 -0.51 7.17 3.58
C GLY A 38 0.65 6.92 4.55
N GLY A 39 1.46 7.96 4.75
CA GLY A 39 2.64 7.93 5.62
C GLY A 39 2.33 7.84 7.12
N TRP A 40 1.06 7.88 7.52
CA TRP A 40 0.58 7.62 8.88
C TRP A 40 0.25 6.14 9.13
N SER A 41 0.09 5.34 8.07
CA SER A 41 -0.16 3.91 8.22
C SER A 41 1.14 3.20 8.59
N SER A 42 1.09 2.28 9.55
CA SER A 42 2.22 1.39 9.88
C SER A 42 2.81 0.70 8.64
N TYR A 43 1.96 0.33 7.67
CA TYR A 43 2.38 -0.23 6.38
C TYR A 43 3.04 0.81 5.46
N GLY A 44 2.47 2.02 5.39
CA GLY A 44 3.02 3.12 4.59
C GLY A 44 4.37 3.62 5.12
N VAL A 45 4.53 3.67 6.46
CA VAL A 45 5.80 3.98 7.13
C VAL A 45 6.84 2.90 6.84
N ALA A 46 6.46 1.62 6.94
CA ALA A 46 7.37 0.51 6.63
C ALA A 46 7.84 0.53 5.18
N GLN A 47 6.94 0.79 4.23
CA GLN A 47 7.29 0.96 2.81
C GLN A 47 8.17 2.18 2.55
N ARG A 48 7.90 3.31 3.21
CA ARG A 48 8.79 4.50 3.13
C ARG A 48 10.17 4.21 3.68
N LYS A 49 10.28 3.56 4.83
CA LYS A 49 11.57 3.15 5.41
C LYS A 49 12.34 2.23 4.47
N LYS A 50 11.66 1.25 3.87
CA LYS A 50 12.26 0.36 2.87
C LYS A 50 12.75 1.13 1.64
N LYS A 51 11.94 2.04 1.09
CA LYS A 51 12.34 2.90 -0.03
C LYS A 51 13.50 3.83 0.30
N ASP A 52 13.55 4.42 1.50
CA ASP A 52 14.67 5.26 1.94
C ASP A 52 15.96 4.44 2.08
N ALA A 53 15.86 3.23 2.65
CA ALA A 53 16.98 2.30 2.75
C ALA A 53 17.48 1.89 1.36
N GLU A 54 16.59 1.50 0.45
CA GLU A 54 16.96 1.18 -0.94
C GLU A 54 17.56 2.38 -1.67
N ALA A 55 17.04 3.59 -1.46
CA ALA A 55 17.59 4.81 -2.05
C ALA A 55 18.99 5.13 -1.52
N LYS A 56 19.24 4.95 -0.22
CA LYS A 56 20.58 5.06 0.38
C LYS A 56 21.54 4.02 -0.20
N MET A 57 21.12 2.76 -0.28
CA MET A 57 21.93 1.69 -0.85
C MET A 57 22.23 1.94 -2.34
N LYS A 58 21.27 2.49 -3.10
CA LYS A 58 21.48 2.87 -4.51
C LYS A 58 22.47 4.03 -4.67
N LYS A 59 22.42 5.03 -3.78
CA LYS A 59 23.41 6.13 -3.76
C LYS A 59 24.81 5.63 -3.42
N LEU A 60 24.94 4.69 -2.48
CA LEU A 60 26.22 4.06 -2.14
C LEU A 60 26.77 3.23 -3.30
N ARG A 61 25.92 2.45 -3.99
CA ARG A 61 26.32 1.68 -5.19
C ARG A 61 26.73 2.55 -6.37
N LYS A 62 26.14 3.74 -6.54
CA LYS A 62 26.52 4.70 -7.59
C LYS A 62 27.81 5.48 -7.31
N LYS A 63 28.30 5.45 -6.07
CA LYS A 63 29.56 6.11 -5.66
C LYS A 63 30.80 5.21 -5.78
N LYS A 64 30.61 3.94 -6.11
CA LYS A 64 31.67 2.98 -6.41
C LYS A 64 31.80 2.82 -7.92
#